data_AF-A0A7Z9PPZ8-F1
#
_entry.id   AF-A0A7Z9PPZ8-F1
#
_cell.length_a   1.000
_cell.length_b   1.000
_cell.length_c   1.000
_cell.angle_alpha   90.00
_cell.angle_beta   90.00
_cell.angle_gamma   90.00
#
_symmetry.space_group_name_H-M   'P 1'
#
loop_
_entity.id
_entity.type
_entity.pdbx_description
1 polymer ?
#
loop_
_entity_poly.entity_id
_entity_poly.type
_entity_poly.pdbx_seq_one_letter_code
_entity_poly.pdbx_strand_id
1 'polypeptide(L)'
;ALVGKNGAGKSTLMNIITGVQELDDGERWEEPGTTIGYLRQDITPEEGQTVFEYIFQEIKHEERELHAYKVDIVAEALQLDVNAKMTRLSGGQLRRAGLARALVEEPDILLLDEPTNHLDLEAIEWLEDYLNGYRGTLLCVSHDRTFLSNITNQVFWLDRGDLKVEQEARELKNRKSIVAQEVEWASRGVKARRKRNVRRLELVREMRDKLKADESAHRRATKKIEFQPLQDIEKSSKIVAEFYNVHKTFKDDGKEIKILDKFSLRIQRGDRIGILGKNGSGKTSFLKLLLNEIEPDQGRVKVRKELEFSYFDQKRRDLEPTDTLKKTLSPGGG
;
A
#
# COMPACT_ATOMS: atom_id res chain seq x y z
N ALA A 1 -1.17 -12.26 -14.68
CA ALA A 1 -1.51 -10.82 -14.64
C ALA A 1 -2.25 -10.43 -15.90
N LEU A 2 -3.32 -9.64 -15.78
CA LEU A 2 -4.02 -9.03 -16.91
C LEU A 2 -3.76 -7.52 -16.90
N VAL A 3 -3.11 -7.01 -17.94
CA VAL A 3 -2.66 -5.63 -18.07
C VAL A 3 -3.26 -5.01 -19.31
N GLY A 4 -3.70 -3.75 -19.23
CA GLY A 4 -4.30 -3.06 -20.36
C GLY A 4 -4.75 -1.65 -19.98
N LYS A 5 -5.02 -0.80 -20.97
CA LYS A 5 -5.53 0.56 -20.74
C LYS A 5 -6.92 0.53 -20.08
N ASN A 6 -7.33 1.64 -19.49
CA ASN A 6 -8.72 1.78 -19.02
C ASN A 6 -9.66 1.72 -20.23
N GLY A 7 -10.77 0.99 -20.08
CA GLY A 7 -11.68 0.72 -21.20
C GLY A 7 -11.18 -0.35 -22.20
N ALA A 8 -10.08 -1.05 -21.93
CA ALA A 8 -9.61 -2.14 -22.80
C ALA A 8 -10.46 -3.43 -22.71
N GLY A 9 -11.38 -3.52 -21.74
CA GLY A 9 -12.24 -4.69 -21.54
C GLY A 9 -11.81 -5.64 -20.41
N LYS A 10 -10.92 -5.23 -19.49
CA LYS A 10 -10.41 -6.09 -18.41
C LYS A 10 -11.52 -6.64 -17.50
N SER A 11 -12.36 -5.74 -16.98
CA SER A 11 -13.49 -6.12 -16.11
C SER A 11 -14.57 -6.88 -16.90
N THR A 12 -14.78 -6.54 -18.18
CA THR A 12 -15.65 -7.29 -19.09
C THR A 12 -15.17 -8.74 -19.23
N LEU A 13 -13.87 -8.96 -19.43
CA LEU A 13 -13.29 -10.30 -19.49
C LEU A 13 -13.49 -11.07 -18.18
N MET A 14 -13.33 -10.43 -17.03
CA MET A 14 -13.62 -11.06 -15.72
C MET A 14 -15.10 -11.44 -15.58
N ASN A 15 -16.03 -10.60 -16.05
CA ASN A 15 -17.46 -10.92 -16.03
C ASN A 15 -17.79 -12.09 -16.97
N ILE A 16 -17.11 -12.19 -18.11
CA ILE A 16 -17.23 -13.32 -19.02
C ILE A 16 -16.66 -14.59 -18.38
N ILE A 17 -15.54 -14.52 -17.67
CA ILE A 17 -14.95 -15.68 -16.95
C ILE A 17 -15.86 -16.14 -15.79
N THR A 18 -16.55 -15.23 -15.11
CA THR A 18 -17.47 -15.58 -14.01
C THR A 18 -18.85 -16.00 -14.47
N GLY A 19 -19.18 -15.82 -15.76
CA GLY A 19 -20.50 -16.17 -16.32
C GLY A 19 -21.57 -15.11 -16.04
N VAL A 20 -21.18 -13.96 -15.50
CA VAL A 20 -22.08 -12.81 -15.31
C VAL A 20 -22.45 -12.18 -16.67
N GLN A 21 -21.58 -12.32 -17.67
CA GLN A 21 -21.79 -11.79 -19.01
C GLN A 21 -21.58 -12.88 -20.06
N GLU A 22 -22.50 -12.96 -21.04
CA GLU A 22 -22.42 -13.88 -22.17
C GLU A 22 -21.43 -13.41 -23.24
N LEU A 23 -20.97 -14.37 -24.06
CA LEU A 23 -20.14 -14.11 -25.23
C LEU A 23 -21.01 -13.72 -26.42
N ASP A 24 -20.58 -12.71 -27.18
CA ASP A 24 -21.22 -12.36 -28.46
C ASP A 24 -20.89 -13.39 -29.56
N ASP A 25 -19.69 -13.98 -29.53
CA ASP A 25 -19.22 -15.03 -30.44
C ASP A 25 -18.13 -15.88 -29.76
N GLY A 26 -17.89 -17.08 -30.28
CA GLY A 26 -16.94 -18.06 -29.75
C GLY A 26 -17.51 -18.98 -28.67
N GLU A 27 -16.62 -19.71 -27.99
CA GLU A 27 -17.00 -20.68 -26.95
C GLU A 27 -16.15 -20.47 -25.68
N ARG A 28 -16.82 -20.50 -24.52
CA ARG A 28 -16.17 -20.64 -23.22
C ARG A 28 -16.41 -22.05 -22.73
N TRP A 29 -15.33 -22.81 -22.57
CA TRP A 29 -15.35 -24.12 -21.93
C TRP A 29 -14.90 -24.01 -20.48
N GLU A 30 -15.62 -24.66 -19.58
CA GLU A 30 -15.30 -24.75 -18.15
C GLU A 30 -15.46 -26.19 -17.68
N GLU A 31 -14.54 -26.64 -16.84
CA GLU A 31 -14.63 -27.97 -16.23
C GLU A 31 -15.73 -27.97 -15.14
N PRO A 32 -16.72 -28.87 -15.22
CA PRO A 32 -17.80 -28.93 -14.24
C PRO A 32 -17.28 -29.12 -12.81
N GLY A 33 -17.72 -28.25 -11.90
CA GLY A 33 -17.32 -28.28 -10.50
C GLY A 33 -16.15 -27.34 -10.15
N THR A 34 -15.58 -26.65 -11.15
CA THR A 34 -14.62 -25.57 -10.91
C THR A 34 -15.26 -24.46 -10.08
N THR A 35 -14.59 -24.04 -9.01
CA THR A 35 -14.99 -22.91 -8.18
C THR A 35 -14.25 -21.65 -8.59
N ILE A 36 -14.97 -20.53 -8.72
CA ILE A 36 -14.41 -19.23 -9.12
C ILE A 36 -14.76 -18.19 -8.07
N GLY A 37 -13.77 -17.73 -7.32
CA GLY A 37 -13.93 -16.60 -6.40
C GLY A 37 -13.49 -15.30 -7.08
N TYR A 38 -14.28 -14.25 -6.87
CA TYR A 38 -14.08 -12.96 -7.54
C TYR A 38 -14.21 -11.79 -6.57
N LEU A 39 -13.14 -11.00 -6.46
CA LEU A 39 -13.19 -9.70 -5.80
C LEU A 39 -13.92 -8.68 -6.69
N ARG A 40 -15.23 -8.54 -6.46
CA ARG A 40 -16.07 -7.56 -7.16
C ARG A 40 -15.70 -6.13 -6.75
N GLN A 41 -15.83 -5.19 -7.69
CA GLN A 41 -15.56 -3.77 -7.44
C GLN A 41 -16.59 -3.11 -6.51
N ASP A 42 -17.85 -3.54 -6.58
CA ASP A 42 -18.95 -3.00 -5.79
C ASP A 42 -19.47 -4.06 -4.81
N ILE A 43 -19.45 -3.72 -3.53
CA ILE A 43 -19.97 -4.54 -2.43
C ILE A 43 -21.12 -3.77 -1.81
N THR A 44 -22.31 -4.36 -1.83
CA THR A 44 -23.51 -3.79 -1.19
C THR A 44 -23.74 -4.50 0.15
N PRO A 45 -23.55 -3.81 1.30
CA PRO A 45 -23.82 -4.38 2.62
C PRO A 45 -25.29 -4.76 2.79
N GLU A 46 -25.55 -5.93 3.37
CA GLU A 46 -26.89 -6.27 3.87
C GLU A 46 -27.11 -5.63 5.25
N GLU A 47 -28.36 -5.26 5.56
CA GLU A 47 -28.69 -4.63 6.82
C GLU A 47 -28.48 -5.60 8.00
N GLY A 48 -27.75 -5.16 9.02
CA GLY A 48 -27.46 -5.97 10.21
C GLY A 48 -26.37 -7.02 10.02
N GLN A 49 -25.86 -7.26 8.81
CA GLN A 49 -24.80 -8.22 8.53
C GLN A 49 -23.45 -7.79 9.14
N THR A 50 -22.78 -8.70 9.82
CA THR A 50 -21.40 -8.53 10.33
C THR A 50 -20.36 -8.90 9.28
N VAL A 51 -19.11 -8.44 9.46
CA VAL A 51 -17.99 -8.84 8.60
C VAL A 51 -17.79 -10.36 8.61
N PHE A 52 -17.88 -10.99 9.78
CA PHE A 52 -17.83 -12.43 9.93
C PHE A 52 -18.89 -13.14 9.08
N GLU A 53 -20.17 -12.74 9.21
CA GLU A 53 -21.27 -13.31 8.44
C GLU A 53 -21.11 -13.09 6.93
N TYR A 54 -20.59 -11.94 6.52
CA TYR A 54 -20.33 -11.64 5.12
C TYR A 54 -19.23 -12.53 4.51
N ILE A 55 -18.14 -12.76 5.24
CA ILE A 55 -17.05 -13.65 4.79
C ILE A 55 -17.53 -15.10 4.69
N PHE A 56 -18.40 -15.54 5.60
CA PHE A 56 -18.96 -16.90 5.64
C PHE A 56 -20.18 -17.13 4.76
N GLN A 57 -20.66 -16.12 4.03
CA GLN A 57 -21.95 -16.19 3.33
C GLN A 57 -22.00 -17.29 2.27
N GLU A 58 -20.89 -17.53 1.56
CA GLU A 58 -20.79 -18.53 0.48
C GLU A 58 -20.19 -19.86 0.95
N ILE A 59 -19.66 -19.92 2.18
CA ILE A 59 -19.09 -21.15 2.74
C ILE A 59 -20.20 -22.00 3.35
N LYS A 60 -20.25 -23.27 2.94
CA LYS A 60 -21.23 -24.24 3.44
C LYS A 60 -21.12 -24.35 4.96
N HIS A 61 -22.27 -24.47 5.63
CA HIS A 61 -22.34 -24.51 7.10
C HIS A 61 -21.43 -25.57 7.74
N GLU A 62 -21.28 -26.72 7.09
CA GLU A 62 -20.46 -27.86 7.57
C GLU A 62 -18.95 -27.58 7.52
N GLU A 63 -18.51 -26.64 6.68
CA GLU A 63 -17.10 -26.27 6.50
C GLU A 63 -16.70 -25.05 7.36
N ARG A 64 -17.65 -24.42 8.05
CA ARG A 64 -17.39 -23.18 8.79
C ARG A 64 -16.36 -23.34 9.91
N GLU A 65 -16.40 -24.44 10.64
CA GLU A 65 -15.42 -24.70 11.70
C GLU A 65 -14.01 -24.89 11.14
N LEU A 66 -13.89 -25.51 9.96
CA LEU A 66 -12.61 -25.71 9.26
C LEU A 66 -12.02 -24.38 8.75
N HIS A 67 -12.85 -23.40 8.40
CA HIS A 67 -12.42 -22.11 7.86
C HIS A 67 -12.37 -20.98 8.91
N ALA A 68 -12.90 -21.17 10.12
CA ALA A 68 -12.93 -20.17 11.20
C ALA A 68 -11.56 -19.58 11.51
N TYR A 69 -10.53 -20.42 11.68
CA TYR A 69 -9.18 -19.94 11.98
C TYR A 69 -8.58 -19.09 10.84
N LYS A 70 -8.97 -19.35 9.57
CA LYS A 70 -8.50 -18.58 8.42
C LYS A 70 -9.11 -17.19 8.42
N VAL A 71 -10.38 -17.07 8.80
CA VAL A 71 -11.04 -15.77 8.91
C VAL A 71 -10.29 -14.88 9.89
N ASP A 72 -9.88 -15.42 11.05
CA ASP A 72 -9.12 -14.63 12.03
C ASP A 72 -7.77 -14.16 11.45
N ILE A 73 -7.01 -15.05 10.81
CA ILE A 73 -5.71 -14.72 10.20
C ILE A 73 -5.86 -13.65 9.11
N VAL A 74 -6.82 -13.86 8.19
CA VAL A 74 -7.04 -12.96 7.05
C VAL A 74 -7.62 -11.62 7.51
N ALA A 75 -8.56 -11.62 8.46
CA ALA A 75 -9.13 -10.40 9.00
C ALA A 75 -8.11 -9.58 9.79
N GLU A 76 -7.25 -10.24 10.58
CA GLU A 76 -6.17 -9.56 11.31
C GLU A 76 -5.18 -8.90 10.33
N ALA A 77 -4.72 -9.65 9.32
CA ALA A 77 -3.79 -9.13 8.33
C ALA A 77 -4.36 -7.96 7.51
N LEU A 78 -5.66 -8.01 7.22
CA LEU A 78 -6.38 -6.94 6.51
C LEU A 78 -6.90 -5.83 7.45
N GLN A 79 -6.59 -5.89 8.75
CA GLN A 79 -7.02 -4.91 9.77
C GLN A 79 -8.55 -4.71 9.76
N LEU A 80 -9.29 -5.82 9.82
CA LEU A 80 -10.75 -5.86 9.86
C LEU A 80 -11.23 -6.32 11.24
N ASP A 81 -12.25 -5.63 11.75
CA ASP A 81 -13.01 -6.11 12.90
C ASP A 81 -14.15 -7.01 12.40
N VAL A 82 -14.04 -8.31 12.69
CA VAL A 82 -15.01 -9.33 12.27
C VAL A 82 -16.40 -9.12 12.86
N ASN A 83 -16.52 -8.41 13.99
CA ASN A 83 -17.79 -8.14 14.66
C ASN A 83 -18.45 -6.83 14.19
N ALA A 84 -17.72 -6.00 13.44
CA ALA A 84 -18.25 -4.76 12.92
C ALA A 84 -19.40 -5.02 11.93
N LYS A 85 -20.39 -4.13 11.92
CA LYS A 85 -21.49 -4.16 10.95
C LYS A 85 -21.01 -3.65 9.60
N MET A 86 -21.33 -4.38 8.52
CA MET A 86 -20.92 -4.05 7.16
C MET A 86 -21.37 -2.63 6.76
N THR A 87 -22.57 -2.21 7.18
CA THR A 87 -23.11 -0.85 6.92
C THR A 87 -22.33 0.29 7.57
N ARG A 88 -21.47 0.02 8.56
CA ARG A 88 -20.63 1.03 9.23
C ARG A 88 -19.23 1.14 8.62
N LEU A 89 -18.87 0.26 7.69
CA LEU A 89 -17.54 0.23 7.10
C LEU A 89 -17.36 1.34 6.08
N SER A 90 -16.16 1.92 6.06
CA SER A 90 -15.73 2.78 4.94
C SER A 90 -15.59 1.96 3.66
N GLY A 91 -15.63 2.61 2.48
CA GLY A 91 -15.44 1.92 1.19
C GLY A 91 -14.15 1.10 1.10
N GLY A 92 -13.06 1.57 1.71
CA GLY A 92 -11.81 0.80 1.81
C GLY A 92 -11.93 -0.44 2.71
N GLN A 93 -12.62 -0.32 3.85
CA GLN A 93 -12.88 -1.47 4.73
C GLN A 93 -13.83 -2.48 4.06
N LEU A 94 -14.85 -2.02 3.32
CA LEU A 94 -15.71 -2.89 2.52
C LEU A 94 -14.89 -3.67 1.48
N ARG A 95 -14.01 -2.99 0.74
CA ARG A 95 -13.13 -3.65 -0.22
C ARG A 95 -12.23 -4.71 0.44
N ARG A 96 -11.68 -4.40 1.62
CA ARG A 96 -10.89 -5.37 2.40
C ARG A 96 -11.74 -6.56 2.85
N ALA A 97 -12.99 -6.36 3.26
CA ALA A 97 -13.90 -7.45 3.61
C ALA A 97 -14.21 -8.34 2.40
N GLY A 98 -14.41 -7.76 1.21
CA GLY A 98 -14.55 -8.51 -0.04
C GLY A 98 -13.32 -9.31 -0.40
N LEU A 99 -12.12 -8.73 -0.21
CA LEU A 99 -10.86 -9.46 -0.40
C LEU A 99 -10.77 -10.63 0.60
N ALA A 100 -11.11 -10.40 1.87
CA ALA A 100 -11.11 -11.46 2.87
C ALA A 100 -12.01 -12.64 2.48
N ARG A 101 -13.24 -12.35 2.02
CA ARG A 101 -14.17 -13.37 1.51
C ARG A 101 -13.56 -14.19 0.37
N ALA A 102 -13.04 -13.52 -0.66
CA ALA A 102 -12.47 -14.20 -1.82
C ALA A 102 -11.24 -15.06 -1.47
N LEU A 103 -10.45 -14.69 -0.45
CA LEU A 103 -9.29 -15.45 -0.01
C LEU A 103 -9.64 -16.67 0.87
N VAL A 104 -10.67 -16.55 1.71
CA VAL A 104 -11.08 -17.62 2.64
C VAL A 104 -11.81 -18.77 1.92
N GLU A 105 -12.50 -18.46 0.82
CA GLU A 105 -13.19 -19.43 -0.04
C GLU A 105 -12.23 -20.43 -0.70
N GLU A 106 -10.96 -20.04 -0.94
CA GLU A 106 -9.95 -20.86 -1.64
C GLU A 106 -10.44 -21.52 -2.94
N PRO A 107 -11.02 -20.73 -3.89
CA PRO A 107 -11.53 -21.27 -5.15
C PRO A 107 -10.44 -21.87 -6.05
N ASP A 108 -10.81 -22.74 -6.99
CA ASP A 108 -9.89 -23.24 -8.01
C ASP A 108 -9.34 -22.10 -8.89
N ILE A 109 -10.15 -21.07 -9.12
CA ILE A 109 -9.76 -19.86 -9.84
C ILE A 109 -10.07 -18.63 -8.99
N LEU A 110 -9.04 -17.83 -8.69
CA LEU A 110 -9.15 -16.57 -7.97
C LEU A 110 -8.96 -15.38 -8.92
N LEU A 111 -9.98 -14.53 -9.00
CA LEU A 111 -10.00 -13.32 -9.80
C LEU A 111 -9.88 -12.08 -8.91
N LEU A 112 -8.80 -11.30 -9.07
CA LEU A 112 -8.55 -10.10 -8.28
C LEU A 112 -8.47 -8.86 -9.17
N ASP A 113 -9.38 -7.89 -8.95
CA ASP A 113 -9.35 -6.59 -9.63
C ASP A 113 -8.87 -5.49 -8.68
N GLU A 114 -7.66 -4.97 -8.93
CA GLU A 114 -6.96 -3.98 -8.11
C GLU A 114 -6.99 -4.31 -6.60
N PRO A 115 -6.42 -5.45 -6.16
CA PRO A 115 -6.53 -5.91 -4.77
C PRO A 115 -5.67 -5.10 -3.79
N THR A 116 -4.62 -4.41 -4.27
CA THR A 116 -3.73 -3.58 -3.45
C THR A 116 -4.33 -2.24 -3.06
N ASN A 117 -5.44 -1.84 -3.70
CA ASN A 117 -6.09 -0.58 -3.39
C ASN A 117 -6.61 -0.57 -1.95
N HIS A 118 -6.35 0.52 -1.24
CA HIS A 118 -6.71 0.72 0.16
C HIS A 118 -5.99 -0.20 1.16
N LEU A 119 -4.96 -0.95 0.72
CA LEU A 119 -4.03 -1.65 1.59
C LEU A 119 -2.83 -0.76 1.94
N ASP A 120 -2.27 -0.96 3.13
CA ASP A 120 -0.97 -0.41 3.48
C ASP A 120 0.15 -1.39 3.07
N LEU A 121 1.41 -0.96 3.19
CA LEU A 121 2.54 -1.74 2.70
C LEU A 121 2.63 -3.11 3.37
N GLU A 122 2.38 -3.19 4.67
CA GLU A 122 2.44 -4.45 5.43
C GLU A 122 1.34 -5.42 4.99
N ALA A 123 0.12 -4.92 4.76
CA ALA A 123 -0.96 -5.74 4.21
C ALA A 123 -0.69 -6.18 2.75
N ILE A 124 -0.01 -5.35 1.95
CA ILE A 124 0.42 -5.72 0.59
C ILE A 124 1.47 -6.84 0.65
N GLU A 125 2.50 -6.69 1.48
CA GLU A 125 3.55 -7.70 1.67
C GLU A 125 2.94 -9.04 2.14
N TRP A 126 2.04 -8.99 3.12
CA TRP A 126 1.31 -10.19 3.55
C TRP A 126 0.47 -10.82 2.43
N LEU A 127 -0.23 -10.00 1.63
CA LEU A 127 -1.03 -10.50 0.52
C LEU A 127 -0.16 -11.14 -0.57
N GLU A 128 1.01 -10.58 -0.86
CA GLU A 128 1.97 -11.17 -1.78
C GLU A 128 2.42 -12.56 -1.29
N ASP A 129 2.79 -12.68 -0.02
CA ASP A 129 3.19 -13.95 0.58
C ASP A 129 2.05 -14.98 0.57
N TYR A 130 0.82 -14.55 0.88
CA TYR A 130 -0.38 -15.40 0.83
C TYR A 130 -0.63 -15.92 -0.60
N LEU A 131 -0.62 -15.03 -1.59
CA LEU A 131 -0.90 -15.38 -2.99
C LEU A 131 0.21 -16.23 -3.62
N ASN A 132 1.46 -16.08 -3.20
CA ASN A 132 2.56 -16.94 -3.63
C ASN A 132 2.40 -18.39 -3.15
N GLY A 133 1.72 -18.60 -2.02
CA GLY A 133 1.37 -19.93 -1.49
C GLY A 133 0.06 -20.51 -2.07
N TYR A 134 -0.66 -19.75 -2.89
CA TYR A 134 -1.96 -20.13 -3.41
C TYR A 134 -1.86 -21.30 -4.41
N ARG A 135 -2.67 -22.34 -4.21
CA ARG A 135 -2.62 -23.56 -5.05
C ARG A 135 -3.45 -23.47 -6.33
N GLY A 136 -4.49 -22.65 -6.32
CA GLY A 136 -5.37 -22.45 -7.47
C GLY A 136 -4.77 -21.53 -8.53
N THR A 137 -5.55 -21.25 -9.56
CA THR A 137 -5.17 -20.31 -10.63
C THR A 137 -5.48 -18.88 -10.22
N LEU A 138 -4.49 -17.98 -10.33
CA LEU A 138 -4.65 -16.57 -10.02
C LEU A 138 -4.69 -15.71 -11.29
N LEU A 139 -5.79 -15.00 -11.51
CA LEU A 139 -5.87 -13.91 -12.50
C LEU A 139 -6.02 -12.57 -11.79
N CYS A 140 -4.93 -11.80 -11.76
CA CYS A 140 -4.91 -10.48 -11.13
C CYS A 140 -4.77 -9.35 -12.16
N VAL A 141 -5.60 -8.30 -12.00
CA VAL A 141 -5.44 -6.96 -12.58
C VAL A 141 -4.93 -6.03 -11.49
N SER A 142 -3.84 -5.29 -11.75
CA SER A 142 -3.37 -4.23 -10.86
C SER A 142 -2.56 -3.19 -11.62
N HIS A 143 -2.60 -1.94 -11.14
CA HIS A 143 -1.68 -0.89 -11.54
C HIS A 143 -0.32 -0.98 -10.85
N ASP A 144 -0.20 -1.77 -9.79
CA ASP A 144 1.07 -2.00 -9.09
C ASP A 144 1.92 -3.04 -9.80
N ARG A 145 2.97 -2.56 -10.47
CA ARG A 145 3.90 -3.40 -11.23
C ARG A 145 4.76 -4.29 -10.34
N THR A 146 5.09 -3.83 -9.13
CA THR A 146 5.91 -4.60 -8.19
C THR A 146 5.10 -5.78 -7.69
N PHE A 147 3.87 -5.52 -7.25
CA PHE A 147 2.92 -6.55 -6.82
C PHE A 147 2.68 -7.61 -7.90
N LEU A 148 2.33 -7.20 -9.12
CA LEU A 148 2.15 -8.13 -10.24
C LEU A 148 3.42 -8.91 -10.55
N SER A 149 4.60 -8.29 -10.41
CA SER A 149 5.85 -8.97 -10.66
C SER A 149 6.16 -10.04 -9.62
N ASN A 150 5.73 -9.84 -8.38
CA ASN A 150 5.99 -10.77 -7.27
C ASN A 150 5.07 -11.99 -7.33
N ILE A 151 3.80 -11.82 -7.70
CA ILE A 151 2.79 -12.90 -7.61
C ILE A 151 2.45 -13.60 -8.94
N THR A 152 2.88 -13.06 -10.09
CA THR A 152 2.47 -13.60 -11.40
C THR A 152 3.63 -14.12 -12.25
N ASN A 153 3.39 -15.27 -12.88
CA ASN A 153 4.31 -15.93 -13.80
C ASN A 153 4.03 -15.60 -15.29
N GLN A 154 2.80 -15.21 -15.64
CA GLN A 154 2.39 -14.84 -17.00
C GLN A 154 1.73 -13.45 -17.05
N VAL A 155 1.91 -12.75 -18.16
CA VAL A 155 1.31 -11.43 -18.41
C VAL A 155 0.50 -11.47 -19.70
N PHE A 156 -0.78 -11.15 -19.58
CA PHE A 156 -1.72 -10.98 -20.67
C PHE A 156 -1.92 -9.48 -20.92
N TRP A 157 -1.65 -9.03 -22.13
CA TRP A 157 -1.88 -7.66 -22.57
C TRP A 157 -3.19 -7.58 -23.33
N LEU A 158 -4.14 -6.82 -22.79
CA LEU A 158 -5.43 -6.54 -23.42
C LEU A 158 -5.42 -5.11 -23.99
N ASP A 159 -5.59 -4.97 -25.29
CA ASP A 159 -5.75 -3.69 -25.98
C ASP A 159 -6.84 -3.79 -27.04
N ARG A 160 -7.91 -2.99 -26.88
CA ARG A 160 -9.03 -2.92 -27.84
C ARG A 160 -9.64 -4.28 -28.22
N GLY A 161 -9.74 -5.21 -27.27
CA GLY A 161 -10.28 -6.56 -27.50
C GLY A 161 -9.24 -7.60 -27.92
N ASP A 162 -8.02 -7.19 -28.30
CA ASP A 162 -6.94 -8.13 -28.61
C ASP A 162 -6.19 -8.51 -27.34
N LEU A 163 -6.13 -9.82 -27.06
CA LEU A 163 -5.35 -10.39 -25.96
C LEU A 163 -4.02 -10.97 -26.49
N LYS A 164 -2.89 -10.46 -26.01
CA LYS A 164 -1.55 -10.94 -26.34
C LYS A 164 -0.87 -11.54 -25.11
N VAL A 165 -0.32 -12.74 -25.25
CA VAL A 165 0.40 -13.43 -24.16
C VAL A 165 1.90 -13.18 -24.31
N GLU A 166 2.51 -12.56 -23.30
CA GLU A 166 3.95 -12.26 -23.30
C GLU A 166 4.71 -13.33 -22.48
N GLN A 167 4.77 -14.57 -22.98
CA GLN A 167 5.51 -15.66 -22.34
C GLN A 167 7.04 -15.50 -22.50
N GLU A 168 7.51 -15.10 -23.69
CA GLU A 168 8.95 -15.13 -24.03
C GLU A 168 9.78 -14.01 -23.40
N ALA A 169 9.20 -12.83 -23.13
CA ALA A 169 9.95 -11.69 -22.62
C ALA A 169 10.40 -11.87 -21.16
N ARG A 170 9.65 -12.64 -20.36
CA ARG A 170 9.95 -12.87 -18.94
C ARG A 170 11.05 -13.92 -18.78
N GLU A 171 11.02 -15.00 -19.55
CA GLU A 171 12.13 -15.98 -19.60
C GLU A 171 13.42 -15.31 -20.11
N LEU A 172 13.33 -14.46 -21.13
CA LEU A 172 14.49 -13.72 -21.63
C LEU A 172 15.02 -12.70 -20.61
N LYS A 173 14.14 -12.02 -19.87
CA LYS A 173 14.53 -11.06 -18.81
C LYS A 173 15.13 -11.76 -17.60
N ASN A 174 14.57 -12.89 -17.18
CA ASN A 174 15.10 -13.72 -16.11
C ASN A 174 16.46 -14.32 -16.50
N ARG A 175 16.59 -14.90 -17.70
CA ARG A 175 17.88 -15.34 -18.27
C ARG A 175 18.89 -14.21 -18.35
N LYS A 176 18.50 -13.01 -18.79
CA LYS A 176 19.39 -11.83 -18.83
C LYS A 176 19.83 -11.40 -17.44
N SER A 177 18.98 -11.48 -16.43
CA SER A 177 19.33 -11.11 -15.05
C SER A 177 20.28 -12.11 -14.40
N ILE A 178 20.05 -13.41 -14.62
CA ILE A 178 20.92 -14.50 -14.14
C ILE A 178 22.27 -14.41 -14.84
N VAL A 179 22.29 -14.29 -16.17
CA VAL A 179 23.54 -14.12 -16.94
C VAL A 179 24.26 -12.82 -16.55
N ALA A 180 23.56 -11.72 -16.27
CA ALA A 180 24.19 -10.49 -15.79
C ALA A 180 24.82 -10.66 -14.40
N GLN A 181 24.14 -11.34 -13.47
CA GLN A 181 24.72 -11.71 -12.18
C GLN A 181 25.91 -12.66 -12.33
N GLU A 182 25.81 -13.69 -13.18
CA GLU A 182 26.88 -14.65 -13.45
C GLU A 182 28.11 -13.98 -14.08
N VAL A 183 27.91 -13.05 -15.03
CA VAL A 183 28.97 -12.25 -15.67
C VAL A 183 29.58 -11.25 -14.69
N GLU A 184 28.77 -10.65 -13.81
CA GLU A 184 29.27 -9.80 -12.73
C GLU A 184 30.08 -10.61 -11.70
N TRP A 185 29.68 -11.85 -11.41
CA TRP A 185 30.41 -12.77 -10.54
C TRP A 185 31.68 -13.32 -11.18
N ALA A 186 31.66 -13.65 -12.47
CA ALA A 186 32.79 -14.15 -13.24
C ALA A 186 33.84 -13.05 -13.53
N SER A 187 33.40 -11.81 -13.82
CA SER A 187 34.31 -10.68 -14.04
C SER A 187 35.04 -10.21 -12.77
N ARG A 188 34.48 -10.51 -11.59
CA ARG A 188 35.15 -10.30 -10.29
C ARG A 188 36.14 -11.42 -9.93
N GLY A 189 36.28 -12.42 -10.81
CA GLY A 189 36.87 -13.72 -10.52
C GLY A 189 38.34 -13.93 -10.90
N VAL A 190 39.16 -12.93 -11.24
CA VAL A 190 40.62 -13.17 -11.40
C VAL A 190 41.43 -11.94 -10.91
N LYS A 191 42.33 -12.18 -9.94
CA LYS A 191 43.33 -11.26 -9.33
C LYS A 191 42.86 -10.29 -8.22
N ALA A 192 42.39 -10.82 -7.08
CA ALA A 192 42.65 -10.18 -5.77
C ALA A 192 42.48 -11.14 -4.56
N ARG A 193 42.60 -12.45 -4.77
CA ARG A 193 42.31 -13.49 -3.76
C ARG A 193 43.40 -13.67 -2.69
N ARG A 194 44.08 -12.61 -2.21
CA ARG A 194 44.99 -12.75 -1.06
C ARG A 194 45.17 -11.56 -0.12
N LYS A 195 44.35 -10.51 -0.18
CA LYS A 195 44.54 -9.34 0.72
C LYS A 195 43.26 -8.59 1.10
N ARG A 196 42.19 -9.29 1.51
CA ARG A 196 40.92 -8.63 1.87
C ARG A 196 40.23 -9.05 3.18
N ASN A 197 40.69 -10.10 3.89
CA ASN A 197 40.11 -10.43 5.20
C ASN A 197 40.70 -9.61 6.37
N VAL A 198 41.91 -9.07 6.23
CA VAL A 198 42.52 -8.23 7.28
C VAL A 198 41.93 -6.82 7.27
N ARG A 199 41.63 -6.27 6.09
CA ARG A 199 41.13 -4.88 5.94
C ARG A 199 39.67 -4.69 6.33
N ARG A 200 38.86 -5.76 6.32
CA ARG A 200 37.45 -5.71 6.74
C ARG A 200 37.32 -5.60 8.25
N LEU A 201 38.24 -6.21 8.99
CA LEU A 201 38.25 -6.13 10.46
C LEU A 201 38.71 -4.74 10.94
N GLU A 202 39.71 -4.15 10.27
CA GLU A 202 40.16 -2.77 10.55
C GLU A 202 39.06 -1.75 10.26
N LEU A 203 38.39 -1.83 9.11
CA LEU A 203 37.32 -0.91 8.75
C LEU A 203 36.12 -1.01 9.70
N VAL A 204 35.77 -2.23 10.15
CA VAL A 204 34.68 -2.45 11.12
C VAL A 204 35.05 -1.96 12.52
N ARG A 205 36.33 -2.07 12.93
CA ARG A 205 36.81 -1.49 14.20
C ARG A 205 36.77 0.03 14.15
N GLU A 206 37.24 0.63 13.06
CA GLU A 206 37.23 2.08 12.86
C GLU A 206 35.79 2.65 12.80
N MET A 207 34.85 1.93 12.18
CA MET A 207 33.42 2.27 12.22
C MET A 207 32.81 2.13 13.63
N ARG A 208 33.21 1.11 14.40
CA ARG A 208 32.72 0.88 15.76
C ARG A 208 33.23 1.95 16.74
N ASP A 209 34.47 2.42 16.55
CA ASP A 209 35.07 3.47 17.37
C ASP A 209 34.49 4.85 17.02
N LYS A 210 34.19 5.12 15.73
CA LYS A 210 33.40 6.29 15.32
C LYS A 210 31.98 6.26 15.89
N LEU A 211 31.29 5.13 15.84
CA LEU A 211 29.95 4.97 16.43
C LEU A 211 29.96 5.21 17.95
N LYS A 212 30.97 4.72 18.68
CA LYS A 212 31.12 5.01 20.12
C LYS A 212 31.43 6.48 20.39
N ALA A 213 32.25 7.11 19.55
CA ALA A 213 32.55 8.55 19.65
C ALA A 213 31.27 9.38 19.39
N ASP A 214 30.50 9.02 18.38
CA ASP A 214 29.24 9.67 17.98
C ASP A 214 28.13 9.43 19.02
N GLU A 215 27.99 8.22 19.58
CA GLU A 215 27.06 7.95 20.69
C GLU A 215 27.44 8.73 21.95
N SER A 216 28.74 8.84 22.27
CA SER A 216 29.21 9.65 23.40
C SER A 216 29.03 11.15 23.17
N ALA A 217 29.03 11.60 21.90
CA ALA A 217 28.74 12.97 21.50
C ALA A 217 27.23 13.24 21.52
N HIS A 218 26.41 12.28 21.09
CA HIS A 218 24.95 12.33 21.16
C HIS A 218 24.45 12.33 22.61
N ARG A 219 25.03 11.53 23.49
CA ARG A 219 24.69 11.49 24.94
C ARG A 219 25.15 12.75 25.68
N ARG A 220 26.22 13.41 25.21
CA ARG A 220 26.65 14.74 25.69
C ARG A 220 25.79 15.87 25.11
N ALA A 221 25.32 15.76 23.87
CA ALA A 221 24.41 16.72 23.25
C ALA A 221 23.01 16.67 23.89
N THR A 222 22.45 15.48 24.15
CA THR A 222 21.14 15.35 24.83
C THR A 222 21.13 15.83 26.28
N LYS A 223 22.27 15.79 26.99
CA LYS A 223 22.39 16.31 28.37
C LYS A 223 22.69 17.81 28.44
N LYS A 224 23.08 18.44 27.33
CA LYS A 224 23.48 19.87 27.26
C LYS A 224 22.49 20.73 26.45
N ILE A 225 21.37 20.15 26.03
CA ILE A 225 20.23 20.89 25.47
C ILE A 225 19.37 21.38 26.64
N GLU A 226 19.93 22.27 27.45
CA GLU A 226 19.15 23.40 27.98
C GLU A 226 19.23 24.46 26.88
N PHE A 227 18.17 24.58 26.09
CA PHE A 227 18.10 25.65 25.10
C PHE A 227 17.93 26.97 25.85
N GLN A 228 19.01 27.76 25.92
CA GLN A 228 18.86 29.20 26.04
C GLN A 228 18.04 29.70 24.84
N PRO A 229 17.12 30.66 25.04
CA PRO A 229 16.38 31.25 23.94
C PRO A 229 17.38 31.99 23.06
N LEU A 230 17.73 31.41 21.92
CA LEU A 230 18.52 32.12 20.91
C LEU A 230 17.64 33.22 20.33
N GLN A 231 18.05 34.44 20.65
CA GLN A 231 17.59 35.69 20.06
C GLN A 231 17.68 35.61 18.53
N ASP A 232 16.68 36.22 17.90
CA ASP A 232 16.54 36.54 16.48
C ASP A 232 17.72 36.17 15.57
N ILE A 233 17.60 35.05 14.87
CA ILE A 233 18.39 34.78 13.66
C ILE A 233 17.44 34.71 12.48
N GLU A 234 17.39 35.85 11.79
CA GLU A 234 17.13 36.09 10.38
C GLU A 234 16.54 34.95 9.55
N LYS A 235 15.38 35.27 8.96
CA LYS A 235 14.73 34.69 7.77
C LYS A 235 15.66 33.82 6.89
N SER A 236 15.83 32.54 7.22
CA SER A 236 16.27 31.56 6.22
C SER A 236 15.14 31.39 5.20
N SER A 237 15.29 32.04 4.04
CA SER A 237 14.33 32.04 2.92
C SER A 237 13.99 30.65 2.37
N LYS A 238 14.74 29.63 2.81
CA LYS A 238 14.58 28.23 2.41
C LYS A 238 13.67 27.44 3.34
N ILE A 239 13.39 27.88 4.57
CA ILE A 239 12.54 27.11 5.49
C ILE A 239 11.06 27.30 5.12
N VAL A 240 10.37 26.18 4.92
CA VAL A 240 8.94 26.11 4.55
C VAL A 240 8.10 25.87 5.80
N ALA A 241 8.47 24.86 6.59
CA ALA A 241 7.80 24.53 7.84
C ALA A 241 8.79 23.98 8.88
N GLU A 242 8.47 24.17 10.15
CA GLU A 242 9.26 23.69 11.28
C GLU A 242 8.34 23.16 12.39
N PHE A 243 8.58 21.92 12.80
CA PHE A 243 7.97 21.24 13.93
C PHE A 243 8.99 21.22 15.06
N TYR A 244 8.59 21.64 16.25
CA TYR A 244 9.43 21.64 17.44
C TYR A 244 8.70 20.99 18.62
N ASN A 245 9.21 19.83 19.05
CA ASN A 245 8.66 19.00 20.14
C ASN A 245 7.13 18.85 20.07
N VAL A 246 6.62 18.59 18.87
CA VAL A 246 5.19 18.49 18.60
C VAL A 246 4.65 17.19 19.14
N HIS A 247 3.57 17.29 19.92
CA HIS A 247 2.78 16.17 20.39
C HIS A 247 1.36 16.30 19.83
N LYS A 248 0.79 15.19 19.36
CA LYS A 248 -0.60 15.14 18.93
C LYS A 248 -1.20 13.78 19.25
N THR A 249 -2.34 13.79 19.92
CA THR A 249 -3.11 12.62 20.33
C THR A 249 -4.56 12.78 19.87
N PHE A 250 -5.19 11.69 19.46
CA PHE A 250 -6.63 11.63 19.19
C PHE A 250 -7.29 10.64 20.14
N LYS A 251 -8.58 10.85 20.42
CA LYS A 251 -9.39 9.88 21.15
C LYS A 251 -10.27 9.14 20.15
N ASP A 252 -10.17 7.82 20.13
CA ASP A 252 -11.03 6.95 19.34
C ASP A 252 -11.56 5.84 20.26
N ASP A 253 -12.88 5.73 20.37
CA ASP A 253 -13.58 4.77 21.24
C ASP A 253 -13.01 4.64 22.67
N GLY A 254 -12.69 5.78 23.30
CA GLY A 254 -12.12 5.84 24.65
C GLY A 254 -10.62 5.51 24.74
N LYS A 255 -9.96 5.11 23.65
CA LYS A 255 -8.51 4.91 23.58
C LYS A 255 -7.80 6.16 23.09
N GLU A 256 -6.69 6.51 23.73
CA GLU A 256 -5.81 7.59 23.28
C GLU A 256 -4.81 7.06 22.25
N ILE A 257 -4.93 7.55 21.01
CA ILE A 257 -4.04 7.22 19.90
C ILE A 257 -3.03 8.37 19.76
N LYS A 258 -1.77 8.11 20.16
CA LYS A 258 -0.67 9.04 19.95
C LYS A 258 -0.24 9.03 18.48
N ILE A 259 -0.34 10.18 17.83
CA ILE A 259 0.05 10.37 16.43
C ILE A 259 1.47 10.90 16.33
N LEU A 260 1.78 11.93 17.11
CA LEU A 260 3.12 12.50 17.22
C LEU A 260 3.51 12.56 18.70
N ASP A 261 4.74 12.16 19.00
CA ASP A 261 5.31 12.23 20.34
C ASP A 261 6.72 12.85 20.23
N LYS A 262 6.93 13.99 20.88
CA LYS A 262 8.17 14.78 20.87
C LYS A 262 8.77 14.98 19.46
N PHE A 263 7.92 15.17 18.47
CA PHE A 263 8.32 15.20 17.07
C PHE A 263 8.96 16.54 16.69
N SER A 264 10.15 16.51 16.08
CA SER A 264 10.83 17.69 15.55
C SER A 264 11.34 17.44 14.14
N LEU A 265 10.98 18.32 13.20
CA LEU A 265 11.35 18.23 11.79
C LEU A 265 11.41 19.63 11.19
N ARG A 266 12.42 19.89 10.34
CA ARG A 266 12.51 21.12 9.55
C ARG A 266 12.39 20.77 8.07
N ILE A 267 11.41 21.37 7.40
CA ILE A 267 11.12 21.20 5.97
C ILE A 267 11.65 22.42 5.22
N GLN A 268 12.45 22.17 4.19
CA GLN A 268 13.06 23.18 3.35
C GLN A 268 12.51 23.17 1.92
N ARG A 269 12.70 24.28 1.21
CA ARG A 269 12.30 24.45 -0.18
C ARG A 269 13.09 23.47 -1.06
N GLY A 270 12.37 22.61 -1.77
CA GLY A 270 12.95 21.59 -2.66
C GLY A 270 12.95 20.18 -2.06
N ASP A 271 12.62 20.02 -0.78
CA ASP A 271 12.49 18.72 -0.15
C ASP A 271 11.37 17.90 -0.83
N ARG A 272 11.66 16.63 -1.12
CA ARG A 272 10.70 15.64 -1.63
C ARG A 272 10.51 14.58 -0.56
N ILE A 273 9.51 14.77 0.29
CA ILE A 273 9.30 13.96 1.49
C ILE A 273 8.18 12.94 1.23
N GLY A 274 8.52 11.65 1.28
CA GLY A 274 7.52 10.57 1.29
C GLY A 274 7.09 10.25 2.73
N ILE A 275 5.79 10.15 2.97
CA ILE A 275 5.23 9.77 4.28
C ILE A 275 4.65 8.35 4.19
N LEU A 276 5.29 7.42 4.89
CA LEU A 276 4.95 6.00 4.92
C LEU A 276 4.43 5.61 6.32
N GLY A 277 3.65 4.54 6.41
CA GLY A 277 3.02 4.09 7.65
C GLY A 277 1.73 3.29 7.43
N LYS A 278 1.22 2.65 8.47
CA LYS A 278 -0.04 1.90 8.42
C LYS A 278 -1.23 2.83 8.19
N ASN A 279 -2.34 2.29 7.70
CA ASN A 279 -3.59 3.04 7.71
C ASN A 279 -3.96 3.40 9.16
N GLY A 280 -4.40 4.63 9.39
CA GLY A 280 -4.65 5.13 10.76
C GLY A 280 -3.41 5.57 11.54
N SER A 281 -2.19 5.48 11.00
CA SER A 281 -0.97 5.97 11.66
C SER A 281 -0.86 7.50 11.77
N GLY A 282 -1.90 8.23 11.32
CA GLY A 282 -1.98 9.69 11.42
C GLY A 282 -1.29 10.48 10.31
N LYS A 283 -1.03 9.89 9.13
CA LYS A 283 -0.45 10.62 7.97
C LYS A 283 -1.30 11.82 7.56
N THR A 284 -2.61 11.64 7.45
CA THR A 284 -3.54 12.72 7.15
C THR A 284 -3.53 13.76 8.27
N SER A 285 -3.48 13.35 9.53
CA SER A 285 -3.38 14.27 10.67
C SER A 285 -2.06 15.07 10.65
N PHE A 286 -0.95 14.46 10.24
CA PHE A 286 0.31 15.16 10.02
C PHE A 286 0.20 16.21 8.91
N LEU A 287 -0.44 15.89 7.78
CA LEU A 287 -0.69 16.86 6.72
C LEU A 287 -1.57 18.02 7.21
N LYS A 288 -2.61 17.73 8.00
CA LYS A 288 -3.47 18.76 8.60
C LYS A 288 -2.72 19.68 9.58
N LEU A 289 -1.78 19.14 10.36
CA LEU A 289 -0.88 19.95 11.20
C LEU A 289 -0.01 20.87 10.34
N LEU A 290 0.51 20.36 9.21
CA LEU A 290 1.33 21.14 8.29
C LEU A 290 0.53 22.25 7.59
N LEU A 291 -0.76 22.02 7.33
CA LEU A 291 -1.68 22.99 6.74
C LEU A 291 -2.25 23.99 7.77
N ASN A 292 -1.89 23.86 9.06
CA ASN A 292 -2.50 24.58 10.18
C ASN A 292 -4.03 24.40 10.29
N GLU A 293 -4.59 23.30 9.78
CA GLU A 293 -6.01 22.96 9.97
C GLU A 293 -6.30 22.43 11.37
N ILE A 294 -5.29 21.82 12.00
CA ILE A 294 -5.35 21.34 13.37
C ILE A 294 -4.16 21.86 14.15
N GLU A 295 -4.36 22.14 15.44
CA GLU A 295 -3.28 22.58 16.33
C GLU A 295 -2.61 21.39 17.02
N PRO A 296 -1.30 21.48 17.31
CA PRO A 296 -0.62 20.50 18.15
C PRO A 296 -1.12 20.60 19.61
N ASP A 297 -1.13 19.48 20.34
CA ASP A 297 -1.53 19.50 21.76
C ASP A 297 -0.40 20.08 22.63
N GLN A 298 0.86 19.84 22.22
CA GLN A 298 2.06 20.46 22.81
C GLN A 298 3.11 20.69 21.72
N GLY A 299 4.05 21.59 21.98
CA GLY A 299 5.10 21.97 21.02
C GLY A 299 4.67 23.11 20.10
N ARG A 300 5.41 23.32 19.00
CA ARG A 300 5.16 24.40 18.05
C ARG A 300 5.30 23.94 16.62
N VAL A 301 4.32 24.30 15.80
CA VAL A 301 4.40 24.21 14.34
C VAL A 301 4.51 25.63 13.79
N LYS A 302 5.53 25.89 12.97
CA LYS A 302 5.73 27.18 12.30
C LYS A 302 5.73 26.94 10.81
N VAL A 303 4.72 27.48 10.13
CA VAL A 303 4.57 27.42 8.67
C VAL A 303 4.72 28.82 8.11
N ARG A 304 5.37 28.96 6.96
CA ARG A 304 5.51 30.26 6.30
C ARG A 304 4.15 30.74 5.76
N LYS A 305 3.80 32.00 6.06
CA LYS A 305 2.47 32.58 5.76
C LYS A 305 2.12 32.75 4.27
N GLU A 306 3.11 32.73 3.38
CA GLU A 306 2.97 32.99 1.94
C GLU A 306 3.03 31.71 1.10
N LEU A 307 2.75 30.55 1.69
CA LEU A 307 2.73 29.27 0.99
C LEU A 307 1.31 28.99 0.49
N GLU A 308 1.17 28.88 -0.83
CA GLU A 308 -0.01 28.25 -1.42
C GLU A 308 0.15 26.73 -1.33
N PHE A 309 -0.78 26.09 -0.62
CA PHE A 309 -0.85 24.64 -0.54
C PHE A 309 -1.85 24.13 -1.57
N SER A 310 -1.40 23.23 -2.43
CA SER A 310 -2.31 22.39 -3.21
C SER A 310 -2.43 21.04 -2.50
N TYR A 311 -3.62 20.76 -1.95
CA TYR A 311 -3.92 19.51 -1.27
C TYR A 311 -4.84 18.67 -2.16
N PHE A 312 -4.43 17.42 -2.41
CA PHE A 312 -5.26 16.44 -3.11
C PHE A 312 -5.75 15.40 -2.08
N ASP A 313 -7.00 15.54 -1.62
CA ASP A 313 -7.58 14.61 -0.65
C ASP A 313 -7.84 13.23 -1.30
N GLN A 314 -7.59 12.16 -0.56
CA GLN A 314 -7.98 10.79 -0.94
C GLN A 314 -9.50 10.63 -0.97
N LYS A 315 -10.24 11.42 -0.18
CA LYS A 315 -11.69 11.47 -0.27
C LYS A 315 -12.05 12.48 -1.36
N ARG A 316 -12.56 11.96 -2.48
CA ARG A 316 -13.19 12.71 -3.60
C ARG A 316 -14.49 13.43 -3.16
N ARG A 317 -14.49 14.05 -1.98
CA ARG A 317 -15.67 14.62 -1.29
C ARG A 317 -16.30 15.78 -2.04
N ASP A 318 -15.52 16.45 -2.89
CA ASP A 318 -15.98 17.61 -3.66
C ASP A 318 -16.38 17.24 -5.11
N LEU A 319 -16.43 15.94 -5.45
CA LEU A 319 -16.87 15.49 -6.77
C LEU A 319 -18.36 15.15 -6.74
N GLU A 320 -19.20 16.02 -7.31
CA GLU A 320 -20.57 15.65 -7.61
C GLU A 320 -20.61 14.63 -8.76
N PRO A 321 -21.24 13.45 -8.60
CA PRO A 321 -21.30 12.43 -9.65
C PRO A 321 -21.96 12.91 -10.94
N THR A 322 -22.79 13.95 -10.84
CA THR A 322 -23.52 14.57 -11.96
C THR A 322 -22.71 15.61 -12.73
N ASP A 323 -21.55 16.02 -12.21
CA ASP A 323 -20.71 17.01 -12.88
C ASP A 323 -19.89 16.39 -14.00
N THR A 324 -19.81 17.11 -15.12
CA THR A 324 -18.92 16.71 -16.21
C THR A 324 -17.46 16.90 -15.81
N LEU A 325 -16.56 16.04 -16.31
CA LEU A 325 -15.11 16.17 -16.10
C LEU A 325 -14.58 17.59 -16.36
N LYS A 326 -15.14 18.28 -17.37
CA LYS A 326 -14.77 19.66 -17.70
C LYS A 326 -15.16 20.64 -16.60
N LYS A 327 -16.37 20.49 -16.04
CA LYS A 327 -16.88 21.36 -14.96
C LYS A 327 -16.12 21.12 -13.65
N THR A 328 -15.79 19.87 -13.35
CA THR A 328 -14.96 19.49 -12.20
C THR A 328 -13.53 20.02 -12.29
N LEU A 329 -12.89 19.89 -13.46
CA LEU A 329 -11.50 20.31 -13.66
C LEU A 329 -11.37 21.81 -13.96
N SER A 330 -12.45 22.48 -14.35
CA SER A 330 -12.48 23.93 -14.63
C SER A 330 -13.80 24.55 -14.18
N PRO A 331 -13.98 24.76 -12.85
CA PRO A 331 -15.21 25.34 -12.29
C PRO A 331 -15.51 26.75 -12.82
N GLY A 332 -14.48 27.49 -13.24
CA GLY A 332 -14.58 28.84 -13.79
C GLY A 332 -14.76 28.93 -15.31
N GLY A 333 -14.82 27.80 -16.02
CA GLY A 333 -14.92 27.76 -17.49
C GLY A 333 -13.60 28.07 -18.19
N GLY A 334 -13.05 27.06 -18.86
CA GLY A 334 -11.92 27.16 -19.80
C GLY A 334 -12.28 26.55 -21.15
#